data_AF-A0A920LZP2-F1
#
_entry.id   AF-A0A920LZP2-F1
#
_cell.length_a   1.000
_cell.length_b   1.000
_cell.length_c   1.000
_cell.angle_alpha   90.00
_cell.angle_beta   90.00
_cell.angle_gamma   90.00
#
_symmetry.space_group_name_H-M   'P 1'
#
loop_
_entity.id
_entity.type
_entity.pdbx_description
1 polymer ?
#
loop_
_entity_poly.entity_id
_entity_poly.type
_entity_poly.pdbx_seq_one_letter_code
_entity_poly.pdbx_strand_id
1 'polypeptide(L)'
;MNNELSKQSGIKWGPFTLRIPFIHMKFLTGEFLQGLIIAGATALAGAPVVMALGLSFEQAVACCFIASILITSGPIIFGEPLAPGWVTPALPLVIAFFISKGYFDGVYREEAFHYMAAMCIEFTIIILFLGLTGLGRVIVEKIPNALKSGIILGAALAAFYQIFFSDFERYIGETPVAMLTILIICTITTFSEPYKRIAESNKILKIIGSLDYCLVLF
;
A
#
# COMPACT_ATOMS: atom_id res chain seq x y z
N MET A 1 -41.57 10.58 -9.85
CA MET A 1 -41.81 9.96 -8.52
C MET A 1 -41.36 8.52 -8.64
N ASN A 2 -40.20 8.07 -8.14
CA ASN A 2 -39.52 8.36 -6.88
C ASN A 2 -38.00 8.28 -7.10
N ASN A 3 -37.26 9.36 -6.87
CA ASN A 3 -35.81 9.41 -7.13
C ASN A 3 -35.04 10.13 -6.03
N GLU A 4 -35.46 9.98 -4.78
CA GLU A 4 -34.84 10.62 -3.61
C GLU A 4 -34.91 9.61 -2.45
N LEU A 5 -33.79 8.94 -2.14
CA LEU A 5 -33.45 8.19 -0.91
C LEU A 5 -32.49 7.02 -1.23
N SER A 6 -31.37 7.26 -1.90
CA SER A 6 -30.17 6.45 -1.64
C SER A 6 -29.65 6.84 -0.26
N LYS A 7 -30.37 6.38 0.76
CA LYS A 7 -30.03 6.50 2.18
C LYS A 7 -28.54 6.14 2.29
N GLN A 8 -27.69 7.11 2.65
CA GLN A 8 -26.26 6.87 2.95
C GLN A 8 -26.20 5.66 3.88
N SER A 9 -25.87 4.49 3.33
CA SER A 9 -25.97 3.22 4.06
C SER A 9 -24.76 3.13 4.97
N GLY A 10 -24.95 3.44 6.25
CA GLY A 10 -23.93 3.31 7.28
C GLY A 10 -24.35 3.97 8.59
N ILE A 11 -23.69 3.58 9.68
CA ILE A 11 -23.91 4.12 11.02
C ILE A 11 -23.00 5.35 11.18
N LYS A 12 -23.58 6.54 11.31
CA LYS A 12 -22.79 7.78 11.50
C LYS A 12 -22.23 7.84 12.91
N TRP A 13 -20.95 8.17 13.04
CA TRP A 13 -20.31 8.46 14.32
C TRP A 13 -19.31 9.62 14.16
N GLY A 14 -19.63 10.76 14.76
CA GLY A 14 -18.86 12.00 14.54
C GLY A 14 -18.83 12.41 13.06
N PRO A 15 -17.66 12.77 12.50
CA PRO A 15 -17.53 13.11 11.07
C PRO A 15 -17.51 11.87 10.16
N PHE A 16 -17.52 10.66 10.72
CA PHE A 16 -17.29 9.41 10.01
C PHE A 16 -18.56 8.57 9.83
N THR A 17 -18.52 7.60 8.92
CA THR A 17 -19.64 6.67 8.66
C THR A 17 -19.15 5.23 8.70
N LEU A 18 -19.52 4.48 9.74
CA LEU A 18 -19.23 3.05 9.85
C LEU A 18 -20.06 2.27 8.82
N ARG A 19 -19.39 1.46 7.99
CA ARG A 19 -19.99 0.63 6.94
C ARG A 19 -19.75 -0.84 7.22
N ILE A 20 -20.77 -1.50 7.78
CA ILE A 20 -20.71 -2.95 8.02
C ILE A 20 -20.71 -3.71 6.67
N PRO A 21 -19.73 -4.59 6.43
CA PRO A 21 -19.70 -5.44 5.23
C PRO A 21 -21.01 -6.21 5.05
N PHE A 22 -21.38 -6.48 3.79
CA PHE A 22 -22.62 -7.19 3.38
C PHE A 22 -23.95 -6.49 3.70
N ILE A 23 -24.01 -5.59 4.68
CA ILE A 23 -25.21 -4.81 5.01
C ILE A 23 -25.18 -3.46 4.28
N HIS A 24 -24.08 -2.73 4.46
CA HIS A 24 -23.91 -1.38 3.92
C HIS A 24 -23.03 -1.36 2.67
N MET A 25 -22.35 -2.47 2.37
CA MET A 25 -21.47 -2.64 1.22
C MET A 25 -22.05 -3.72 0.30
N LYS A 26 -22.16 -3.41 -0.99
CA LYS A 26 -22.55 -4.41 -2.00
C LYS A 26 -21.39 -5.37 -2.21
N PHE A 27 -21.67 -6.66 -2.13
CA PHE A 27 -20.67 -7.67 -2.43
C PHE A 27 -20.49 -7.81 -3.94
N LEU A 28 -19.32 -7.42 -4.42
CA LEU A 28 -18.91 -7.52 -5.81
C LEU A 28 -17.83 -8.60 -5.89
N THR A 29 -18.15 -9.75 -6.48
CA THR A 29 -17.26 -10.92 -6.52
C THR A 29 -15.93 -10.64 -7.20
N GLY A 30 -15.93 -9.82 -8.26
CA GLY A 30 -14.71 -9.41 -8.96
C GLY A 30 -13.79 -8.57 -8.06
N GLU A 31 -14.34 -7.55 -7.41
CA GLU A 31 -13.59 -6.68 -6.49
C GLU A 31 -13.13 -7.43 -5.24
N PHE A 32 -13.94 -8.37 -4.75
CA PHE A 32 -13.56 -9.23 -3.63
C PHE A 32 -12.36 -10.12 -3.97
N LEU A 33 -12.39 -10.80 -5.13
CA LEU A 33 -11.29 -11.66 -5.54
C LEU A 33 -10.01 -10.86 -5.83
N GLN A 34 -10.16 -9.71 -6.49
CA GLN A 34 -9.07 -8.77 -6.73
C GLN A 34 -8.47 -8.27 -5.40
N GLY A 35 -9.31 -7.83 -4.46
CA GLY A 35 -8.91 -7.41 -3.12
C GLY A 35 -8.21 -8.50 -2.33
N LEU A 36 -8.66 -9.75 -2.44
CA LEU A 36 -8.04 -10.90 -1.78
C LEU A 36 -6.62 -11.16 -2.30
N ILE A 37 -6.43 -11.14 -3.63
CA ILE A 37 -5.12 -11.34 -4.26
C ILE A 37 -4.15 -10.23 -3.84
N ILE A 38 -4.60 -8.97 -3.86
CA ILE A 38 -3.79 -7.82 -3.46
C ILE A 38 -3.44 -7.89 -1.98
N ALA A 39 -4.42 -8.14 -1.11
CA ALA A 39 -4.18 -8.24 0.32
C ALA A 39 -3.18 -9.35 0.62
N GLY A 40 -3.28 -10.51 -0.03
CA GLY A 40 -2.30 -11.59 0.11
C GLY A 40 -0.89 -11.20 -0.34
N ALA A 41 -0.76 -10.63 -1.54
CA ALA A 41 0.54 -10.23 -2.08
C ALA A 41 1.21 -9.11 -1.27
N THR A 42 0.46 -8.06 -0.95
CA THR A 42 0.97 -6.87 -0.25
C THR A 42 1.17 -7.09 1.24
N ALA A 43 0.34 -7.89 1.91
CA ALA A 43 0.53 -8.22 3.32
C ALA A 43 1.88 -8.92 3.52
N LEU A 44 2.20 -9.90 2.66
CA LEU A 44 3.43 -10.68 2.77
C LEU A 44 4.68 -9.91 2.32
N ALA A 45 4.54 -8.87 1.49
CA ALA A 45 5.66 -8.02 1.08
C ALA A 45 6.36 -7.34 2.28
N GLY A 46 5.65 -7.16 3.40
CA GLY A 46 6.21 -6.64 4.65
C GLY A 46 7.07 -7.63 5.44
N ALA A 47 6.85 -8.93 5.29
CA ALA A 47 7.46 -9.93 6.15
C ALA A 47 9.01 -9.90 6.09
N PRO A 48 9.65 -9.78 4.90
CA PRO A 48 11.10 -9.65 4.83
C PRO A 48 11.65 -8.42 5.58
N VAL A 49 10.90 -7.31 5.65
CA VAL A 49 11.34 -6.08 6.35
C VAL A 49 11.36 -6.34 7.85
N VAL A 50 10.31 -6.98 8.36
CA VAL A 50 10.16 -7.32 9.77
C VAL A 50 11.17 -8.39 10.20
N MET A 51 11.48 -9.34 9.31
CA MET A 51 12.55 -10.33 9.53
C MET A 51 13.94 -9.67 9.60
N ALA A 52 14.19 -8.62 8.82
CA ALA A 52 15.44 -7.86 8.90
C ALA A 52 15.59 -7.05 10.21
N LEU A 53 14.51 -6.88 10.97
CA LEU A 53 14.54 -6.36 12.35
C LEU A 53 14.74 -7.47 13.40
N GLY A 54 14.88 -8.73 12.96
CA GLY A 54 15.22 -9.87 13.80
C GLY A 54 14.05 -10.75 14.27
N LEU A 55 12.87 -10.63 13.67
CA LEU A 55 11.76 -11.55 13.94
C LEU A 55 11.85 -12.81 13.08
N SER A 56 11.31 -13.93 13.60
CA SER A 56 11.14 -15.16 12.81
C SER A 56 10.15 -14.95 11.67
N PHE A 57 10.14 -15.85 10.70
CA PHE A 57 9.18 -15.79 9.59
C PHE A 57 7.72 -15.82 10.08
N GLU A 58 7.41 -16.70 11.03
CA GLU A 58 6.06 -16.84 11.60
C GLU A 58 5.63 -15.58 12.33
N GLN A 59 6.55 -14.96 13.08
CA GLN A 59 6.31 -13.70 13.78
C GLN A 59 6.10 -12.55 12.78
N ALA A 60 6.92 -12.48 11.72
CA ALA A 60 6.80 -11.47 10.69
C ALA A 60 5.46 -11.58 9.94
N VAL A 61 5.03 -12.79 9.58
CA VAL A 61 3.71 -13.04 8.98
C VAL A 61 2.59 -12.62 9.93
N ALA A 62 2.69 -12.92 11.23
CA ALA A 62 1.70 -12.49 12.21
C ALA A 62 1.63 -10.95 12.32
N CYS A 63 2.77 -10.26 12.34
CA CYS A 63 2.82 -8.79 12.33
C CYS A 63 2.17 -8.21 11.08
N CYS A 64 2.48 -8.76 9.91
CA CYS A 64 1.86 -8.37 8.64
C CYS A 64 0.35 -8.56 8.66
N PHE A 65 -0.14 -9.68 9.21
CA PHE A 65 -1.57 -9.95 9.29
C PHE A 65 -2.30 -8.93 10.18
N ILE A 66 -1.72 -8.60 11.34
CA ILE A 66 -2.26 -7.55 12.23
C ILE A 66 -2.28 -6.20 11.52
N ALA A 67 -1.18 -5.82 10.87
CA ALA A 67 -1.08 -4.56 10.12
C ALA A 67 -2.12 -4.49 8.99
N SER A 68 -2.30 -5.57 8.22
CA SER A 68 -3.29 -5.65 7.14
C SER A 68 -4.73 -5.52 7.66
N ILE A 69 -5.05 -6.11 8.81
CA ILE A 69 -6.38 -5.94 9.43
C ILE A 69 -6.61 -4.47 9.80
N LEU A 70 -5.61 -3.83 10.43
CA LEU A 70 -5.71 -2.43 10.84
C LEU A 70 -5.90 -1.50 9.64
N ILE A 71 -5.10 -1.68 8.58
CA ILE A 71 -5.20 -0.90 7.34
C ILE A 71 -6.58 -1.11 6.69
N THR A 72 -7.00 -2.37 6.53
CA THR A 72 -8.28 -2.71 5.86
C THR A 72 -9.51 -2.31 6.69
N SER A 73 -9.36 -2.11 7.99
CA SER A 73 -10.45 -1.61 8.85
C SER A 73 -10.82 -0.15 8.57
N GLY A 74 -9.93 0.64 7.95
CA GLY A 74 -10.13 2.07 7.71
C GLY A 74 -11.43 2.41 6.94
N PRO A 75 -11.66 1.85 5.74
CA PRO A 75 -12.89 2.06 4.97
C PRO A 75 -14.16 1.60 5.69
N ILE A 76 -14.04 0.55 6.52
CA ILE A 76 -15.15 0.03 7.32
C ILE A 76 -15.49 1.04 8.41
N ILE A 77 -14.51 1.47 9.20
CA ILE A 77 -14.69 2.30 10.40
C ILE A 77 -14.98 3.75 10.03
N PHE A 78 -14.20 4.32 9.11
CA PHE A 78 -14.26 5.74 8.77
C PHE A 78 -15.19 6.05 7.58
N GLY A 79 -15.54 5.04 6.78
CA GLY A 79 -16.43 5.18 5.63
C GLY A 79 -15.77 5.82 4.42
N GLU A 80 -14.44 5.85 4.39
CA GLU A 80 -13.65 6.38 3.29
C GLU A 80 -13.83 5.50 2.03
N PRO A 81 -14.09 6.10 0.85
CA PRO A 81 -14.27 5.35 -0.38
C PRO A 81 -12.95 4.93 -1.06
N LEU A 82 -11.80 5.29 -0.47
CA LEU A 82 -10.47 4.99 -1.00
C LEU A 82 -9.93 3.68 -0.42
N ALA A 83 -9.17 2.96 -1.23
CA ALA A 83 -8.47 1.75 -0.77
C ALA A 83 -7.35 2.17 0.19
N PRO A 84 -7.34 1.65 1.43
CA PRO A 84 -6.28 1.94 2.39
C PRO A 84 -5.04 1.16 1.97
N GLY A 85 -3.88 1.77 2.10
CA GLY A 85 -2.64 1.20 1.58
C GLY A 85 -1.41 1.58 2.37
N TRP A 86 -0.30 1.02 1.94
CA TRP A 86 1.01 1.34 2.47
C TRP A 86 1.43 2.71 1.98
N VAL A 87 2.25 3.39 2.78
CA VAL A 87 3.03 4.53 2.30
C VAL A 87 4.34 3.99 1.73
N THR A 88 4.26 3.19 0.65
CA THR A 88 5.44 2.57 -0.01
C THR A 88 6.60 3.55 -0.24
N PRO A 89 6.39 4.81 -0.72
CA PRO A 89 7.51 5.73 -0.89
C PRO A 89 8.22 6.13 0.42
N ALA A 90 7.61 5.92 1.58
CA ALA A 90 8.25 6.15 2.88
C ALA A 90 9.10 4.96 3.35
N LEU A 91 8.90 3.76 2.79
CA LEU A 91 9.60 2.54 3.21
C LEU A 91 11.13 2.67 3.10
N PRO A 92 11.73 3.17 2.00
CA PRO A 92 13.18 3.33 1.91
C PRO A 92 13.74 4.27 2.98
N LEU A 93 12.99 5.32 3.36
CA LEU A 93 13.39 6.26 4.40
C LEU A 93 13.44 5.59 5.78
N VAL A 94 12.41 4.81 6.12
CA VAL A 94 12.35 4.08 7.39
C VAL A 94 13.45 3.02 7.46
N ILE A 95 13.67 2.28 6.37
CA ILE A 95 14.76 1.29 6.30
C ILE A 95 16.12 1.98 6.46
N ALA A 96 16.37 3.07 5.74
CA ALA A 96 17.62 3.83 5.85
C ALA A 96 17.88 4.33 7.29
N PHE A 97 16.83 4.75 8.01
CA PHE A 97 16.94 5.11 9.42
C PHE A 97 17.43 3.93 10.27
N PHE A 98 16.80 2.75 10.15
CA PHE A 98 17.22 1.57 10.91
C PHE A 98 18.61 1.05 10.52
N ILE A 99 18.97 1.11 9.24
CA ILE A 99 20.33 0.82 8.78
C ILE A 99 21.34 1.77 9.44
N SER A 100 21.06 3.07 9.48
CA SER A 100 21.95 4.06 10.11
C SER A 100 22.18 3.84 11.60
N LYS A 101 21.24 3.17 12.27
CA LYS A 101 21.32 2.78 13.68
C LYS A 101 21.93 1.39 13.90
N GLY A 102 22.20 0.64 12.83
CA GLY A 102 22.69 -0.73 12.91
C GLY A 102 21.64 -1.73 13.41
N TYR A 103 20.35 -1.45 13.20
CA TYR A 103 19.23 -2.27 13.66
C TYR A 103 18.56 -3.08 12.55
N PHE A 104 19.08 -3.03 11.33
CA PHE A 104 18.54 -3.70 10.15
C PHE A 104 19.50 -4.79 9.65
N ASP A 105 19.86 -5.74 10.52
CA ASP A 105 20.84 -6.80 10.27
C ASP A 105 20.29 -8.21 10.57
N GLY A 106 18.99 -8.33 10.85
CA GLY A 106 18.34 -9.59 11.18
C GLY A 106 18.54 -10.05 12.63
N VAL A 107 19.12 -9.22 13.50
CA VAL A 107 19.26 -9.52 14.93
C VAL A 107 18.14 -8.85 15.73
N TYR A 108 17.44 -9.65 16.54
CA TYR A 108 16.36 -9.15 17.39
C TYR A 108 16.88 -8.16 18.42
N ARG A 109 16.28 -6.97 18.45
CA ARG A 109 16.59 -5.92 19.43
C ARG A 109 15.31 -5.23 19.87
N GLU A 110 15.06 -5.17 21.17
CA GLU A 110 13.88 -4.51 21.72
C GLU A 110 13.87 -3.01 21.39
N GLU A 111 15.04 -2.38 21.35
CA GLU A 111 15.20 -0.96 21.03
C GLU A 111 14.68 -0.64 19.62
N ALA A 112 14.89 -1.53 18.65
CA ALA A 112 14.42 -1.34 17.29
C ALA A 112 12.88 -1.22 17.24
N PHE A 113 12.18 -2.03 18.04
CA PHE A 113 10.72 -1.97 18.16
C PHE A 113 10.25 -0.73 18.92
N HIS A 114 10.99 -0.29 19.95
CA HIS A 114 10.70 0.99 20.61
C HIS A 114 10.83 2.17 19.66
N TYR A 115 11.89 2.21 18.82
CA TYR A 115 12.03 3.23 17.78
C TYR A 115 10.92 3.16 16.74
N MET A 116 10.54 1.96 16.29
CA MET A 116 9.45 1.78 15.35
C MET A 116 8.12 2.29 15.92
N ALA A 117 7.80 1.93 17.17
CA ALA A 117 6.60 2.40 17.85
C ALA A 117 6.62 3.93 18.03
N ALA A 118 7.75 4.51 18.43
CA ALA A 118 7.91 5.95 18.58
C ALA A 118 7.69 6.69 17.24
N MET A 119 8.29 6.22 16.15
CA MET A 119 8.08 6.79 14.82
C MET A 119 6.62 6.70 14.38
N CYS A 120 5.95 5.57 14.61
CA CYS A 120 4.53 5.42 14.28
C CYS A 120 3.65 6.38 15.07
N ILE A 121 3.92 6.56 16.38
CA ILE A 121 3.16 7.48 17.23
C ILE A 121 3.40 8.93 16.80
N GLU A 122 4.66 9.33 16.60
CA GLU A 122 5.02 10.67 16.15
C GLU A 122 4.39 10.99 14.80
N PHE A 123 4.52 10.08 13.83
CA PHE A 123 3.92 10.23 12.52
C PHE A 123 2.39 10.34 12.62
N THR A 124 1.76 9.51 13.44
CA THR A 124 0.31 9.57 13.68
C THR A 124 -0.10 10.93 14.25
N ILE A 125 0.62 11.45 15.24
CA ILE A 125 0.34 12.76 15.86
C ILE A 125 0.46 13.89 14.81
N ILE A 126 1.51 13.85 13.99
CA ILE A 126 1.73 14.84 12.92
C ILE A 126 0.58 14.79 11.90
N ILE A 127 0.24 13.61 11.40
CA ILE A 127 -0.83 13.46 10.40
C ILE A 127 -2.19 13.83 10.98
N LEU A 128 -2.48 13.45 12.23
CA LEU A 128 -3.70 13.84 12.93
C LEU A 128 -3.78 15.36 13.08
N PHE A 129 -2.70 15.99 13.52
CA PHE A 129 -2.62 17.44 13.65
C PHE A 129 -2.85 18.15 12.31
N LEU A 130 -2.18 17.70 11.24
CA LEU A 130 -2.34 18.25 9.89
C LEU A 130 -3.74 18.04 9.31
N GLY A 131 -4.35 16.89 9.60
CA GLY A 131 -5.70 16.54 9.17
C GLY A 131 -6.77 17.37 9.88
N LEU A 132 -6.67 17.51 11.21
CA LEU A 132 -7.63 18.28 12.02
C LEU A 132 -7.54 19.78 11.77
N THR A 133 -6.34 20.31 11.57
CA THR A 133 -6.13 21.76 11.34
C THR A 133 -6.34 22.18 9.88
N GLY A 134 -6.43 21.22 8.95
CA GLY A 134 -6.50 21.50 7.51
C GLY A 134 -5.18 21.99 6.90
N LEU A 135 -4.09 22.07 7.68
CA LEU A 135 -2.77 22.47 7.18
C LEU A 135 -2.25 21.54 6.08
N GLY A 136 -2.59 20.24 6.15
CA GLY A 136 -2.18 19.28 5.12
C GLY A 136 -2.59 19.71 3.72
N ARG A 137 -3.83 20.21 3.56
CA ARG A 137 -4.34 20.75 2.30
C ARG A 137 -3.53 21.97 1.85
N VAL A 138 -3.26 22.90 2.76
CA VAL A 138 -2.50 24.12 2.48
C VAL A 138 -1.07 23.80 2.04
N ILE A 139 -0.42 22.84 2.69
CA ILE A 139 0.93 22.38 2.34
C ILE A 139 0.91 21.81 0.92
N VAL A 140 0.00 20.89 0.63
CA VAL A 140 -0.09 20.26 -0.70
C VAL A 140 -0.40 21.30 -1.78
N GLU A 141 -1.28 22.26 -1.54
CA GLU A 141 -1.62 23.30 -2.52
C GLU A 141 -0.47 24.30 -2.74
N LYS A 142 0.33 24.63 -1.71
CA LYS A 142 1.45 25.57 -1.82
C LYS A 142 2.71 24.99 -2.45
N ILE A 143 2.92 23.67 -2.39
CA ILE A 143 4.11 23.05 -2.99
C ILE A 143 4.02 23.15 -4.52
N PRO A 144 5.05 23.71 -5.19
CA PRO A 144 5.06 23.82 -6.65
C PRO A 144 5.07 22.43 -7.30
N ASN A 145 4.40 22.29 -8.44
CA ASN A 145 4.27 21.00 -9.13
C ASN A 145 5.63 20.38 -9.48
N ALA A 146 6.65 21.19 -9.78
CA ALA A 146 8.02 20.73 -10.02
C ALA A 146 8.63 20.01 -8.79
N LEU A 147 8.36 20.50 -7.58
CA LEU A 147 8.84 19.86 -6.35
C LEU A 147 8.05 18.57 -6.06
N LYS A 148 6.74 18.57 -6.30
CA LYS A 148 5.91 17.34 -6.18
C LYS A 148 6.43 16.25 -7.10
N SER A 149 6.66 16.56 -8.38
CA SER A 149 7.21 15.60 -9.34
C SER A 149 8.62 15.16 -8.96
N GLY A 150 9.46 16.07 -8.44
CA GLY A 150 10.81 15.74 -7.97
C GLY A 150 10.81 14.75 -6.81
N ILE A 151 9.94 14.95 -5.82
CA ILE A 151 9.81 14.03 -4.68
C ILE A 151 9.31 12.65 -5.14
N ILE A 152 8.30 12.60 -6.03
CA ILE A 152 7.77 11.35 -6.57
C ILE A 152 8.84 10.60 -7.38
N LEU A 153 9.56 11.31 -8.26
CA LEU A 153 10.64 10.73 -9.06
C LEU A 153 11.79 10.23 -8.17
N GLY A 154 12.17 10.99 -7.14
CA GLY A 154 13.19 10.59 -6.19
C GLY A 154 12.82 9.32 -5.42
N ALA A 155 11.56 9.22 -4.97
CA ALA A 155 11.07 8.00 -4.32
C ALA A 155 11.07 6.79 -5.26
N ALA A 156 10.67 6.97 -6.52
CA ALA A 156 10.72 5.91 -7.52
C ALA A 156 12.16 5.44 -7.81
N LEU A 157 13.11 6.38 -7.94
CA LEU A 157 14.53 6.06 -8.13
C LEU A 157 15.15 5.37 -6.90
N ALA A 158 14.77 5.79 -5.69
CA ALA A 158 15.23 5.15 -4.45
C ALA A 158 14.72 3.71 -4.34
N ALA A 159 13.44 3.47 -4.64
CA ALA A 159 12.87 2.12 -4.68
C ALA A 159 13.54 1.25 -5.76
N PHE A 160 13.78 1.81 -6.95
CA PHE A 160 14.51 1.13 -8.01
C PHE A 160 15.94 0.77 -7.57
N TYR A 161 16.67 1.71 -6.97
CA TYR A 161 18.01 1.47 -6.46
C TYR A 161 18.03 0.38 -5.39
N GLN A 162 17.04 0.41 -4.49
CA GLN A 162 16.91 -0.59 -3.45
C GLN A 162 16.71 -1.99 -4.04
N ILE A 163 15.77 -2.16 -4.97
CA ILE A 163 15.42 -3.47 -5.55
C ILE A 163 16.56 -4.02 -6.43
N PHE A 164 17.17 -3.18 -7.29
CA PHE A 164 18.11 -3.65 -8.30
C PHE A 164 19.57 -3.65 -7.85
N PHE A 165 19.94 -2.87 -6.83
CA PHE A 165 21.34 -2.71 -6.44
C PHE A 165 21.61 -3.01 -4.97
N SER A 166 20.75 -2.57 -4.05
CA SER A 166 21.00 -2.76 -2.61
C SER A 166 20.59 -4.15 -2.13
N ASP A 167 19.40 -4.60 -2.54
CA ASP A 167 18.76 -5.83 -2.06
C ASP A 167 18.48 -6.80 -3.23
N PHE A 168 19.36 -6.81 -4.26
CA PHE A 168 19.15 -7.62 -5.47
C PHE A 168 18.91 -9.10 -5.16
N GLU A 169 19.74 -9.70 -4.30
CA GLU A 169 19.62 -11.12 -3.95
C GLU A 169 18.27 -11.42 -3.29
N ARG A 170 17.77 -10.48 -2.48
CA ARG A 170 16.51 -10.62 -1.73
C ARG A 170 15.27 -10.46 -2.61
N TYR A 171 15.31 -9.60 -3.64
CA TYR A 171 14.14 -9.32 -4.48
C TYR A 171 14.17 -10.02 -5.85
N ILE A 172 15.35 -10.29 -6.40
CA ILE A 172 15.53 -10.80 -7.77
C ILE A 172 16.36 -12.09 -7.80
N GLY A 173 17.35 -12.23 -6.91
CA GLY A 173 18.38 -13.28 -6.97
C GLY A 173 17.86 -14.71 -7.05
N GLU A 174 16.86 -15.07 -6.23
CA GLU A 174 16.33 -16.43 -6.19
C GLU A 174 15.34 -16.74 -7.35
N THR A 175 14.68 -15.73 -7.91
CA THR A 175 13.64 -15.91 -8.94
C THR A 175 13.73 -14.92 -10.12
N PRO A 176 14.89 -14.82 -10.80
CA PRO A 176 15.14 -13.74 -11.78
C PRO A 176 14.24 -13.86 -13.02
N VAL A 177 13.94 -15.08 -13.47
CA VAL A 177 13.09 -15.33 -14.65
C VAL A 177 11.64 -14.93 -14.36
N ALA A 178 11.13 -15.26 -13.17
CA ALA A 178 9.77 -14.91 -12.78
C ALA A 178 9.63 -13.39 -12.65
N MET A 179 10.59 -12.73 -11.99
CA MET A 179 10.59 -11.27 -11.79
C MET A 179 10.64 -10.52 -13.12
N LEU A 180 11.53 -10.92 -14.04
CA LEU A 180 11.64 -10.27 -15.34
C LEU A 180 10.37 -10.47 -16.19
N THR A 181 9.78 -11.67 -16.13
CA THR A 181 8.53 -11.97 -16.85
C THR A 181 7.37 -11.13 -16.29
N ILE A 182 7.22 -11.04 -14.97
CA ILE A 182 6.19 -10.22 -14.31
C ILE A 182 6.39 -8.74 -14.65
N LEU A 183 7.61 -8.21 -14.58
CA LEU A 183 7.91 -6.82 -14.93
C LEU A 183 7.51 -6.49 -16.37
N ILE A 184 7.82 -7.38 -17.33
CA ILE A 184 7.43 -7.21 -18.74
C ILE A 184 5.90 -7.24 -18.88
N ILE A 185 5.23 -8.21 -18.27
CA ILE A 185 3.77 -8.33 -18.33
C ILE A 185 3.13 -7.07 -17.73
N CYS A 186 3.48 -6.68 -16.50
CA CYS A 186 2.93 -5.51 -15.84
C CYS A 186 3.18 -4.22 -16.63
N THR A 187 4.36 -4.07 -17.26
CA THR A 187 4.67 -2.91 -18.10
C THR A 187 3.75 -2.86 -19.32
N ILE A 188 3.57 -3.99 -20.00
CA ILE A 188 2.71 -4.09 -21.18
C ILE A 188 1.25 -3.85 -20.79
N THR A 189 0.73 -4.52 -19.77
CA THR A 189 -0.69 -4.42 -19.41
C THR A 189 -1.06 -3.05 -18.85
N THR A 190 -0.13 -2.38 -18.16
CA THR A 190 -0.35 -1.04 -17.58
C THR A 190 -0.21 0.08 -18.60
N PHE A 191 0.83 0.06 -19.42
CA PHE A 191 1.20 1.20 -20.28
C PHE A 191 0.85 1.01 -21.77
N SER A 192 0.60 -0.20 -22.25
CA SER A 192 0.32 -0.45 -23.68
C SER A 192 -1.10 -0.06 -24.06
N GLU A 193 -1.27 0.97 -24.90
CA GLU A 193 -2.56 1.31 -25.51
C GLU A 193 -3.16 0.18 -26.36
N PRO A 194 -2.39 -0.54 -27.21
CA PRO A 194 -2.92 -1.70 -27.94
C PRO A 194 -3.57 -2.75 -27.05
N TYR A 195 -2.96 -3.04 -25.90
CA TYR A 195 -3.50 -4.00 -24.94
C TYR A 195 -4.85 -3.52 -24.39
N LYS A 196 -4.95 -2.24 -24.01
CA LYS A 196 -6.20 -1.64 -23.48
C LYS A 196 -7.34 -1.75 -24.50
N ARG A 197 -7.08 -1.47 -25.78
CA ARG A 197 -8.08 -1.56 -26.86
C ARG A 197 -8.59 -2.99 -27.07
N ILE A 198 -7.69 -3.98 -27.02
CA ILE A 198 -8.07 -5.39 -27.17
C ILE A 198 -8.80 -5.91 -25.93
N ALA A 199 -8.40 -5.47 -24.73
CA ALA A 199 -9.03 -5.84 -23.47
C ALA A 199 -10.50 -5.38 -23.37
N GLU A 200 -10.89 -4.30 -24.06
CA GLU A 200 -12.31 -3.88 -24.14
C GLU A 200 -13.19 -4.92 -24.84
N SER A 201 -12.62 -5.68 -25.79
CA SER A 201 -13.33 -6.69 -26.58
C SER A 201 -13.39 -8.08 -25.94
N ASN A 202 -12.49 -8.39 -25.00
CA ASN A 202 -12.34 -9.74 -24.43
C ASN A 202 -12.40 -9.73 -22.91
N LYS A 203 -13.40 -10.44 -22.34
CA LYS A 203 -13.63 -10.52 -20.88
C LYS A 203 -12.41 -11.03 -20.11
N ILE A 204 -11.63 -11.94 -20.68
CA ILE A 204 -10.46 -12.53 -20.00
C ILE A 204 -9.32 -11.51 -19.92
N LEU A 205 -9.01 -10.84 -21.03
CA LEU A 205 -7.98 -9.79 -21.06
C LEU A 205 -8.37 -8.59 -20.19
N LYS A 206 -9.67 -8.29 -20.08
CA LYS A 206 -10.18 -7.29 -19.14
C LYS A 206 -9.92 -7.66 -17.68
N ILE A 207 -10.12 -8.93 -17.32
CA ILE A 207 -9.85 -9.43 -15.95
C ILE A 207 -8.34 -9.39 -15.67
N ILE A 208 -7.50 -9.89 -16.59
CA ILE A 208 -6.03 -9.86 -16.44
C ILE A 208 -5.53 -8.42 -16.31
N GLY A 209 -5.98 -7.52 -17.19
CA GLY A 209 -5.62 -6.10 -17.09
C GLY A 209 -6.07 -5.49 -15.77
N SER A 210 -7.29 -5.79 -15.29
CA SER A 210 -7.78 -5.26 -14.02
C SER A 210 -6.99 -5.75 -12.80
N LEU A 211 -6.44 -6.96 -12.86
CA LEU A 211 -5.57 -7.51 -11.81
C LEU A 211 -4.21 -6.80 -11.80
N ASP A 212 -3.62 -6.54 -12.97
CA ASP A 212 -2.32 -5.87 -13.10
C ASP A 212 -2.37 -4.39 -12.67
N TYR A 213 -3.41 -3.63 -13.02
CA TYR A 213 -3.59 -2.27 -12.48
C TYR A 213 -3.61 -2.24 -10.96
N CYS A 214 -4.03 -3.34 -10.32
CA CYS A 214 -4.06 -3.46 -8.88
C CYS A 214 -2.75 -3.92 -8.25
N LEU A 215 -1.85 -4.57 -9.00
CA LEU A 215 -0.48 -4.84 -8.53
C LEU A 215 0.43 -3.63 -8.70
N VAL A 216 0.26 -2.83 -9.77
CA VAL A 216 1.15 -1.68 -10.08
C VAL A 216 0.86 -0.44 -9.23
N LEU A 217 -0.28 -0.39 -8.53
CA LEU A 217 -0.58 0.65 -7.55
C LEU A 217 0.18 0.48 -6.21
N PHE A 218 1.07 -0.52 -6.11
CA PHE A 218 1.88 -0.81 -4.92
C PHE A 218 3.37 -0.86 -5.22
#